data_AF-A0A9X8CZM9-F1
#
_entry.id   AF-A0A9X8CZM9-F1
#
_cell.length_a   1.000
_cell.length_b   1.000
_cell.length_c   1.000
_cell.angle_alpha   90.00
_cell.angle_beta   90.00
_cell.angle_gamma   90.00
#
_symmetry.space_group_name_H-M   'P 1'
#
loop_
_entity.id
_entity.type
_entity.pdbx_description
1 polymer ?
#
loop_
_entity_poly.entity_id
_entity_poly.type
_entity_poly.pdbx_seq_one_letter_code
_entity_poly.pdbx_strand_id
1 'polypeptide(L)'
;MTTPTTPPAAPRPIRTAATLVVLRDGTEGLEVLMLRRAEKANDQNSGASVFPGGMVDAHDRLLHPLCAGLDDAAASERLGLPEGGLDFHAAAIRECFEEAGLLLANDAQGRPVELLTLTSGELDAMRAAAERSTDALLALCAARGWCLAVDRVAYFSHWLTPPGMPRRFDTRFFAAAMPAGQDVRPDGRETVEHMWLKPADAVSPARGLKLLNVTRRVLEHLATFACVDDFMRHARALRRIPLTMPRLADGPSGRRPVNMEEPAYDEIGHLDPDGQGGGRYALEAGLVTPLSARVLRLVHDSGLNSFLIGGSEGWALINRVPGDAAHEAALRGAAPGPVQWVLSTDSAVQSLNLGGATLHVLGARGFLLAEERMLFTHDAADTAAVETDHLVEWIVPPRGFMRRPASVLAD
;
A
#
# COMPACT_ATOMS: atom_id res chain seq x y z
N MET A 1 -34.52 -21.60 5.49
CA MET A 1 -34.37 -20.35 6.27
C MET A 1 -33.35 -19.50 5.55
N THR A 2 -33.82 -18.51 4.79
CA THR A 2 -32.97 -17.53 4.09
C THR A 2 -32.43 -16.56 5.13
N THR A 3 -31.11 -16.60 5.37
CA THR A 3 -30.43 -15.57 6.15
C THR A 3 -30.67 -14.21 5.49
N PRO A 4 -31.12 -13.19 6.24
CA PRO A 4 -31.27 -11.86 5.67
C PRO A 4 -29.89 -11.32 5.34
N THR A 5 -29.60 -11.17 4.05
CA THR A 5 -28.39 -10.51 3.57
C THR A 5 -28.51 -9.04 3.92
N THR A 6 -27.76 -8.60 4.95
CA THR A 6 -27.64 -7.19 5.26
C THR A 6 -27.12 -6.47 4.01
N PRO A 7 -27.80 -5.43 3.51
CA PRO A 7 -27.30 -4.67 2.37
C PRO A 7 -25.88 -4.15 2.67
N PRO A 8 -24.95 -4.19 1.71
CA PRO A 8 -23.58 -3.74 1.92
C PRO A 8 -23.60 -2.30 2.43
N ALA A 9 -22.94 -2.05 3.57
CA ALA A 9 -22.84 -0.71 4.13
C ALA A 9 -22.18 0.21 3.10
N ALA A 10 -22.73 1.42 2.93
CA ALA A 10 -22.15 2.41 2.04
C ALA A 10 -20.65 2.61 2.36
N PRO A 11 -19.77 2.66 1.34
CA PRO A 11 -18.33 2.78 1.56
C PRO A 11 -18.04 4.07 2.34
N ARG A 12 -17.31 3.93 3.46
CA ARG A 12 -16.88 5.10 4.24
C ARG A 12 -15.91 5.93 3.41
N PRO A 13 -15.97 7.27 3.50
CA PRO A 13 -15.05 8.13 2.76
C PRO A 13 -13.60 7.84 3.14
N ILE A 14 -12.73 7.87 2.13
CA ILE A 14 -11.28 7.79 2.32
C ILE A 14 -10.83 9.09 3.00
N ARG A 15 -10.09 8.96 4.09
CA ARG A 15 -9.61 10.11 4.88
C ARG A 15 -8.18 10.44 4.50
N THR A 16 -7.88 11.71 4.25
CA THR A 16 -6.51 12.17 4.05
C THR A 16 -5.78 12.21 5.38
N ALA A 17 -4.51 11.84 5.38
CA ALA A 17 -3.67 11.80 6.56
C ALA A 17 -2.24 12.22 6.25
N ALA A 18 -1.53 12.69 7.26
CA ALA A 18 -0.13 13.05 7.19
C ALA A 18 0.64 12.42 8.36
N THR A 19 1.84 11.93 8.09
CA THR A 19 2.70 11.28 9.09
C THR A 19 4.10 11.88 9.03
N LEU A 20 4.67 12.22 10.19
CA LEU A 20 6.03 12.72 10.29
C LEU A 20 6.96 11.67 10.92
N VAL A 21 7.88 11.16 10.11
CA VAL A 21 8.95 10.26 10.53
C VAL A 21 10.13 11.09 11.04
N VAL A 22 10.32 11.13 12.35
CA VAL A 22 11.42 11.87 12.97
C VAL A 22 12.64 10.96 13.10
N LEU A 23 13.79 11.46 12.63
CA LEU A 23 15.04 10.70 12.51
C LEU A 23 16.17 11.39 13.27
N ARG A 24 17.09 10.60 13.83
CA ARG A 24 18.34 11.11 14.41
C ARG A 24 19.49 10.16 14.11
N ASP A 25 20.72 10.66 14.17
CA ASP A 25 21.91 9.81 14.16
C ASP A 25 22.19 9.34 15.60
N GLY A 26 22.08 8.04 15.82
CA GLY A 26 22.48 7.36 17.06
C GLY A 26 23.94 6.91 17.01
N THR A 27 24.41 6.33 18.11
CA THR A 27 25.80 5.84 18.23
C THR A 27 26.14 4.73 17.23
N GLU A 28 25.14 4.04 16.73
CA GLU A 28 25.29 2.88 15.85
C GLU A 28 24.54 3.05 14.51
N GLY A 29 24.30 4.30 14.09
CA GLY A 29 23.67 4.66 12.81
C GLY A 29 22.31 5.36 12.97
N LEU A 30 21.56 5.42 11.87
CA LEU A 30 20.23 6.02 11.81
C LEU A 30 19.28 5.40 12.83
N GLU A 31 18.64 6.25 13.64
CA GLU A 31 17.55 5.90 14.54
C GLU A 31 16.27 6.64 14.12
N VAL A 32 15.13 5.98 14.33
CA VAL A 32 13.80 6.52 14.07
C VAL A 32 12.98 6.55 15.36
N LEU A 33 12.21 7.63 15.51
CA LEU A 33 11.27 7.78 16.60
C LEU A 33 10.04 6.88 16.36
N MET A 34 9.81 5.95 17.28
CA MET A 34 8.61 5.13 17.34
C MET A 34 7.79 5.50 18.57
N LEU A 35 6.48 5.70 18.40
CA LEU A 35 5.52 5.85 19.49
C LEU A 35 4.75 4.53 19.68
N ARG A 36 4.30 4.25 20.91
CA ARG A 36 3.38 3.14 21.18
C ARG A 36 1.98 3.70 21.47
N ARG A 37 1.01 3.28 20.67
CA ARG A 37 -0.41 3.64 20.88
C ARG A 37 -0.92 3.05 22.19
N ALA A 38 -1.73 3.83 22.91
CA ALA A 38 -2.45 3.36 24.08
C ALA A 38 -3.29 2.12 23.76
N GLU A 39 -3.41 1.23 24.73
CA GLU A 39 -4.27 0.07 24.57
C GLU A 39 -5.75 0.47 24.69
N LYS A 40 -6.52 0.18 23.63
CA LYS A 40 -7.97 0.42 23.59
C LYS A 40 -8.68 -0.89 23.28
N ALA A 41 -9.66 -1.26 24.12
CA ALA A 41 -10.52 -2.41 23.84
C ALA A 41 -11.25 -2.20 22.51
N ASN A 42 -11.32 -3.24 21.67
CA ASN A 42 -11.96 -3.25 20.35
C ASN A 42 -11.31 -2.35 19.27
N ASP A 43 -10.04 -1.94 19.42
CA ASP A 43 -9.25 -1.35 18.32
C ASP A 43 -8.20 -2.35 17.79
N GLN A 44 -8.29 -2.71 16.51
CA GLN A 44 -7.33 -3.62 15.87
C GLN A 44 -5.90 -3.08 15.91
N ASN A 45 -5.74 -1.75 15.99
CA ASN A 45 -4.44 -1.08 16.07
C ASN A 45 -4.00 -0.76 17.50
N SER A 46 -4.71 -1.27 18.51
CA SER A 46 -4.34 -1.17 19.92
C SER A 46 -2.93 -1.72 20.16
N GLY A 47 -2.11 -0.97 20.92
CA GLY A 47 -0.72 -1.33 21.25
C GLY A 47 0.25 -1.32 20.07
N ALA A 48 -0.16 -0.86 18.89
CA ALA A 48 0.72 -0.81 17.72
C ALA A 48 1.82 0.25 17.89
N SER A 49 3.02 -0.05 17.38
CA SER A 49 4.08 0.94 17.25
C SER A 49 3.91 1.71 15.94
N VAL A 50 3.91 3.04 16.04
CA VAL A 50 3.58 3.97 14.96
C VAL A 50 4.55 5.14 14.92
N PHE A 51 4.50 5.90 13.84
CA PHE A 51 5.09 7.24 13.78
C PHE A 51 4.03 8.27 14.19
N PRO A 52 4.43 9.46 14.66
CA PRO A 52 3.50 10.56 14.87
C PRO A 52 2.74 10.92 13.59
N GLY A 53 1.41 11.01 13.67
CA GLY A 53 0.62 11.36 12.50
C GLY A 53 -0.87 11.09 12.65
N GLY A 54 -1.66 11.83 11.89
CA GLY A 54 -3.10 11.79 11.97
C GLY A 54 -3.79 12.37 10.74
N MET A 55 -5.04 12.77 10.92
CA MET A 55 -5.87 13.23 9.81
C MET A 55 -5.47 14.65 9.41
N VAL A 56 -5.53 14.94 8.11
CA VAL A 56 -5.50 16.33 7.65
C VAL A 56 -6.88 16.93 7.92
N ASP A 57 -6.91 18.01 8.69
CA ASP A 57 -8.13 18.73 9.06
C ASP A 57 -8.26 20.02 8.23
N ALA A 58 -9.49 20.47 7.99
CA ALA A 58 -9.72 21.73 7.27
C ALA A 58 -9.09 22.95 7.99
N HIS A 59 -8.90 22.88 9.32
CA HIS A 59 -8.22 23.91 10.10
C HIS A 59 -6.71 23.95 9.85
N ASP A 60 -6.09 22.92 9.26
CA ASP A 60 -4.66 22.93 8.92
C ASP A 60 -4.33 24.07 7.93
N ARG A 61 -5.30 24.44 7.08
CA ARG A 61 -5.25 25.61 6.19
C ARG A 61 -4.96 26.92 6.95
N LEU A 62 -5.43 27.03 8.20
CA LEU A 62 -5.22 28.23 9.02
C LEU A 62 -3.76 28.39 9.46
N LEU A 63 -2.95 27.31 9.42
CA LEU A 63 -1.52 27.33 9.71
C LEU A 63 -0.68 27.89 8.55
N HIS A 64 -1.24 28.04 7.35
CA HIS A 64 -0.50 28.49 6.16
C HIS A 64 0.25 29.82 6.36
N PRO A 65 -0.34 30.88 6.99
CA PRO A 65 0.39 32.13 7.23
C PRO A 65 1.59 31.98 8.17
N LEU A 66 1.66 30.90 8.94
CA LEU A 66 2.80 30.58 9.80
C LEU A 66 3.83 29.68 9.11
N CYS A 67 3.57 29.16 7.92
CA CYS A 67 4.50 28.28 7.22
C CYS A 67 5.63 29.08 6.58
N ALA A 68 6.88 28.67 6.83
CA ALA A 68 8.06 29.29 6.26
C ALA A 68 8.77 28.38 5.24
N GLY A 69 9.27 28.99 4.16
CA GLY A 69 10.16 28.33 3.19
C GLY A 69 9.47 27.44 2.15
N LEU A 70 8.15 27.24 2.24
CA LEU A 70 7.35 26.51 1.24
C LEU A 70 5.94 27.10 1.18
N ASP A 71 5.45 27.41 -0.03
CA ASP A 71 4.07 27.85 -0.25
C ASP A 71 3.17 26.69 -0.72
N ASP A 72 1.86 26.93 -0.78
CA ASP A 72 0.89 25.90 -1.18
C ASP A 72 1.05 25.45 -2.63
N ALA A 73 1.48 26.33 -3.53
CA ALA A 73 1.68 25.96 -4.94
C ALA A 73 2.83 24.95 -5.07
N ALA A 74 3.98 25.22 -4.44
CA ALA A 74 5.12 24.31 -4.45
C ALA A 74 4.84 23.01 -3.68
N ALA A 75 4.13 23.08 -2.56
CA ALA A 75 3.71 21.88 -1.83
C ALA A 75 2.73 21.02 -2.64
N SER A 76 1.76 21.65 -3.32
CA SER A 76 0.78 20.94 -4.16
C SER A 76 1.44 20.28 -5.36
N GLU A 77 2.34 20.99 -6.05
CA GLU A 77 3.16 20.41 -7.12
C GLU A 77 3.95 19.20 -6.60
N ARG A 78 4.59 19.33 -5.44
CA ARG A 78 5.38 18.26 -4.82
C ARG A 78 4.56 17.02 -4.50
N LEU A 79 3.29 17.19 -4.10
CA LEU A 79 2.38 16.12 -3.74
C LEU A 79 1.55 15.59 -4.93
N GLY A 80 1.64 16.23 -6.11
CA GLY A 80 0.81 15.89 -7.27
C GLY A 80 -0.67 16.26 -7.09
N LEU A 81 -0.94 17.34 -6.36
CA LEU A 81 -2.27 17.86 -6.07
C LEU A 81 -2.53 19.16 -6.84
N PRO A 82 -3.80 19.49 -7.16
CA PRO A 82 -4.13 20.78 -7.77
C PRO A 82 -3.97 21.96 -6.79
N GLU A 83 -4.29 21.76 -5.51
CA GLU A 83 -4.12 22.73 -4.41
C GLU A 83 -4.12 21.97 -3.06
N GLY A 84 -3.79 22.67 -1.96
CA GLY A 84 -3.90 22.13 -0.60
C GLY A 84 -2.76 21.20 -0.20
N GLY A 85 -1.64 21.20 -0.92
CA GLY A 85 -0.46 20.43 -0.55
C GLY A 85 0.15 20.89 0.78
N LEU A 86 0.05 22.18 1.12
CA LEU A 86 0.61 22.71 2.36
C LEU A 86 -0.19 22.27 3.59
N ASP A 87 -1.47 21.92 3.44
CA ASP A 87 -2.29 21.33 4.51
C ASP A 87 -1.63 20.05 5.06
N PHE A 88 -1.06 19.21 4.19
CA PHE A 88 -0.38 17.97 4.60
C PHE A 88 0.93 18.23 5.35
N HIS A 89 1.70 19.25 4.94
CA HIS A 89 2.93 19.63 5.64
C HIS A 89 2.60 20.19 7.04
N ALA A 90 1.59 21.05 7.12
CA ALA A 90 1.11 21.63 8.38
C ALA A 90 0.58 20.54 9.32
N ALA A 91 -0.27 19.64 8.80
CA ALA A 91 -0.80 18.50 9.55
C ALA A 91 0.32 17.59 10.09
N ALA A 92 1.34 17.28 9.28
CA ALA A 92 2.46 16.46 9.73
C ALA A 92 3.21 17.06 10.94
N ILE A 93 3.42 18.39 10.93
CA ILE A 93 4.07 19.09 12.04
C ILE A 93 3.14 19.18 13.25
N ARG A 94 1.85 19.52 13.03
CA ARG A 94 0.84 19.57 14.10
C ARG A 94 0.74 18.23 14.82
N GLU A 95 0.48 17.15 14.09
CA GLU A 95 0.33 15.81 14.67
C GLU A 95 1.60 15.36 15.41
N CYS A 96 2.80 15.71 14.89
CA CYS A 96 4.04 15.43 15.60
C CYS A 96 4.16 16.21 16.91
N PHE A 97 3.70 17.45 16.93
CA PHE A 97 3.65 18.26 18.13
C PHE A 97 2.62 17.72 19.14
N GLU A 98 1.43 17.35 18.67
CA GLU A 98 0.35 16.81 19.49
C GLU A 98 0.72 15.45 20.11
N GLU A 99 1.26 14.52 19.32
CA GLU A 99 1.54 13.16 19.79
C GLU A 99 2.94 12.98 20.42
N ALA A 100 3.95 13.73 19.98
CA ALA A 100 5.34 13.54 20.43
C ALA A 100 5.92 14.74 21.19
N GLY A 101 5.21 15.88 21.25
CA GLY A 101 5.69 17.11 21.86
C GLY A 101 6.83 17.78 21.11
N LEU A 102 7.08 17.38 19.86
CA LEU A 102 8.15 17.92 19.01
C LEU A 102 7.59 18.97 18.06
N LEU A 103 8.17 20.17 18.06
CA LEU A 103 7.72 21.26 17.19
C LEU A 103 8.82 21.65 16.21
N LEU A 104 8.57 21.45 14.92
CA LEU A 104 9.43 21.94 13.85
C LEU A 104 9.05 23.37 13.50
N ALA A 105 9.69 24.33 14.16
CA ALA A 105 9.47 25.75 13.96
C ALA A 105 10.78 26.53 13.96
N ASN A 106 10.74 27.71 13.34
CA ASN A 106 11.77 28.73 13.41
C ASN A 106 11.26 29.95 14.19
N ASP A 107 12.15 30.64 14.89
CA ASP A 107 11.88 31.94 15.52
C ASP A 107 11.79 33.08 14.50
N ALA A 108 11.51 34.29 14.98
CA ALA A 108 11.40 35.49 14.14
C ALA A 108 12.71 35.87 13.41
N GLN A 109 13.85 35.27 13.78
CA GLN A 109 15.14 35.42 13.12
C GLN A 109 15.44 34.26 12.15
N GLY A 110 14.51 33.33 11.96
CA GLY A 110 14.68 32.16 11.09
C GLY A 110 15.51 31.03 11.71
N ARG A 111 15.80 31.08 13.00
CA ARG A 111 16.58 30.04 13.70
C ARG A 111 15.65 28.96 14.24
N PRO A 112 16.04 27.68 14.22
CA PRO A 112 15.22 26.62 14.82
C PRO A 112 14.91 26.90 16.29
N VAL A 113 13.67 26.62 16.69
CA VAL A 113 13.23 26.78 18.08
C VAL A 113 13.77 25.63 18.93
N GLU A 114 14.45 25.98 20.03
CA GLU A 114 14.87 25.06 21.08
C GLU A 114 13.88 25.14 22.25
N LEU A 115 13.10 24.08 22.47
CA LEU A 115 12.05 24.08 23.48
C LEU A 115 12.60 23.97 24.91
N LEU A 116 13.74 23.31 25.09
CA LEU A 116 14.38 23.13 26.40
C LEU A 116 14.97 24.44 26.97
N THR A 117 15.06 25.51 26.19
CA THR A 117 15.47 26.83 26.69
C THR A 117 14.29 27.63 27.26
N LEU A 118 13.05 27.15 27.09
CA LEU A 118 11.85 27.79 27.60
C LEU A 118 11.72 27.58 29.12
N THR A 119 11.07 28.52 29.79
CA THR A 119 10.72 28.36 31.19
C THR A 119 9.66 27.27 31.38
N SER A 120 9.51 26.75 32.60
CA SER A 120 8.53 25.71 32.91
C SER A 120 7.10 26.09 32.53
N GLY A 121 6.67 27.31 32.85
CA GLY A 121 5.32 27.78 32.52
C GLY A 121 5.08 27.91 31.01
N GLU A 122 6.11 28.20 30.23
CA GLU A 122 6.03 28.29 28.77
C GLU A 122 5.94 26.91 28.13
N LEU A 123 6.68 25.93 28.67
CA LEU A 123 6.56 24.53 28.29
C LEU A 123 5.17 23.98 28.63
N ASP A 124 4.59 24.36 29.77
CA ASP A 124 3.24 23.94 30.14
C ASP A 124 2.17 24.57 29.24
N ALA A 125 2.31 25.85 28.89
CA ALA A 125 1.44 26.51 27.92
C ALA A 125 1.49 25.85 26.53
N MET A 126 2.69 25.46 26.11
CA MET A 126 2.91 24.72 24.87
C MET A 126 2.27 23.34 24.92
N ARG A 127 2.46 22.57 25.99
CA ARG A 127 1.79 21.26 26.16
C ARG A 127 0.27 21.39 26.15
N ALA A 128 -0.25 22.40 26.84
CA ALA A 128 -1.67 22.68 26.80
C ALA A 128 -2.16 23.07 25.39
N ALA A 129 -1.30 23.66 24.55
CA ALA A 129 -1.64 23.91 23.15
C ALA A 129 -1.72 22.61 22.33
N ALA A 130 -0.72 21.72 22.48
CA ALA A 130 -0.71 20.38 21.87
C ALA A 130 -1.96 19.56 22.24
N GLU A 131 -2.47 19.68 23.46
CA GLU A 131 -3.65 18.91 23.90
C GLU A 131 -5.00 19.47 23.43
N ARG A 132 -5.06 20.72 22.93
CA ARG A 132 -6.33 21.43 22.72
C ARG A 132 -6.78 21.45 21.27
N SER A 133 -6.01 22.09 20.39
CA SER A 133 -6.39 22.30 18.99
C SER A 133 -5.30 22.99 18.17
N THR A 134 -5.48 22.94 16.85
CA THR A 134 -4.77 23.79 15.87
C THR A 134 -4.79 25.29 16.23
N ASP A 135 -5.90 25.81 16.76
CA ASP A 135 -6.01 27.21 17.19
C ASP A 135 -5.06 27.55 18.34
N ALA A 136 -4.82 26.60 19.25
CA ALA A 136 -3.90 26.81 20.34
C ALA A 136 -2.44 26.82 19.86
N LEU A 137 -2.11 26.00 18.86
CA LEU A 137 -0.81 26.06 18.18
C LEU A 137 -0.62 27.39 17.45
N LEU A 138 -1.64 27.85 16.71
CA LEU A 138 -1.66 29.16 16.05
C LEU A 138 -1.38 30.28 17.06
N ALA A 139 -2.11 30.30 18.18
CA ALA A 139 -1.94 31.31 19.22
C ALA A 139 -0.54 31.28 19.85
N LEU A 140 0.01 30.10 20.09
CA LEU A 140 1.36 29.92 20.62
C LEU A 140 2.41 30.51 19.65
N CYS A 141 2.32 30.14 18.37
CA CYS A 141 3.24 30.62 17.35
C CYS A 141 3.13 32.13 17.16
N ALA A 142 1.92 32.68 17.10
CA ALA A 142 1.68 34.12 16.99
C ALA A 142 2.25 34.90 18.18
N ALA A 143 2.04 34.41 19.41
CA ALA A 143 2.55 35.06 20.63
C ALA A 143 4.08 35.10 20.69
N ARG A 144 4.76 34.20 19.98
CA ARG A 144 6.21 34.05 19.98
C ARG A 144 6.90 34.52 18.71
N GLY A 145 6.13 34.88 17.69
CA GLY A 145 6.67 35.12 16.35
C GLY A 145 7.36 33.89 15.77
N TRP A 146 6.82 32.69 16.06
CA TRP A 146 7.33 31.43 15.50
C TRP A 146 6.59 31.08 14.21
N CYS A 147 7.34 30.50 13.28
CA CYS A 147 6.83 29.99 12.01
C CYS A 147 7.11 28.49 11.90
N LEU A 148 6.18 27.71 11.37
CA LEU A 148 6.38 26.28 11.10
C LEU A 148 7.43 26.10 10.00
N ALA A 149 8.41 25.24 10.27
CA ALA A 149 9.54 24.98 9.37
C ALA A 149 9.19 23.88 8.34
N VAL A 150 8.16 24.12 7.53
CA VAL A 150 7.61 23.16 6.55
C VAL A 150 8.62 22.78 5.46
N ASP A 151 9.60 23.64 5.19
CA ASP A 151 10.73 23.42 4.28
C ASP A 151 11.74 22.38 4.79
N ARG A 152 11.74 22.10 6.10
CA ARG A 152 12.60 21.08 6.72
C ARG A 152 12.01 19.68 6.70
N VAL A 153 10.76 19.56 6.25
CA VAL A 153 10.00 18.32 6.22
C VAL A 153 9.96 17.79 4.79
N ALA A 154 10.52 16.59 4.56
CA ALA A 154 10.66 16.01 3.22
C ALA A 154 9.59 14.96 2.94
N TYR A 155 8.73 15.21 1.94
CA TYR A 155 7.78 14.21 1.41
C TYR A 155 8.51 13.08 0.68
N PHE A 156 8.25 11.83 1.06
CA PHE A 156 8.98 10.68 0.52
C PHE A 156 8.15 9.42 0.24
N SER A 157 6.90 9.32 0.72
CA SER A 157 6.12 8.08 0.57
C SER A 157 4.61 8.34 0.63
N HIS A 158 3.83 7.59 -0.16
CA HIS A 158 2.38 7.77 -0.32
C HIS A 158 1.66 6.44 -0.23
N TRP A 159 0.73 6.30 0.72
CA TRP A 159 0.03 5.05 0.97
C TRP A 159 -1.48 5.22 1.00
N LEU A 160 -2.19 4.34 0.31
CA LEU A 160 -3.63 4.19 0.40
C LEU A 160 -3.95 2.86 1.05
N THR A 161 -4.76 2.92 2.11
CA THR A 161 -5.22 1.72 2.81
C THR A 161 -5.96 0.79 1.82
N PRO A 162 -5.70 -0.53 1.85
CA PRO A 162 -6.30 -1.48 0.92
C PRO A 162 -7.83 -1.36 0.82
N PRO A 163 -8.43 -1.65 -0.35
CA PRO A 163 -9.87 -1.85 -0.45
C PRO A 163 -10.31 -3.01 0.48
N GLY A 164 -11.58 -3.01 0.87
CA GLY A 164 -12.13 -3.98 1.82
C GLY A 164 -11.90 -3.66 3.30
N MET A 165 -11.02 -2.71 3.63
CA MET A 165 -10.83 -2.27 5.02
C MET A 165 -11.94 -1.31 5.45
N PRO A 166 -12.48 -1.45 6.68
CA PRO A 166 -13.59 -0.62 7.16
C PRO A 166 -13.23 0.85 7.40
N ARG A 167 -11.93 1.15 7.59
CA ARG A 167 -11.39 2.50 7.68
C ARG A 167 -10.25 2.60 6.68
N ARG A 168 -10.32 3.58 5.78
CA ARG A 168 -9.32 3.81 4.74
C ARG A 168 -8.72 5.19 4.87
N PHE A 169 -7.40 5.23 4.82
CA PHE A 169 -6.59 6.44 4.87
C PHE A 169 -5.74 6.57 3.61
N ASP A 170 -5.64 7.78 3.12
CA ASP A 170 -4.78 8.22 2.03
C ASP A 170 -3.66 9.08 2.63
N THR A 171 -2.59 8.42 3.07
CA THR A 171 -1.57 8.95 3.96
C THR A 171 -0.32 9.39 3.20
N ARG A 172 0.12 10.63 3.41
CA ARG A 172 1.41 11.15 2.95
C ARG A 172 2.42 11.07 4.09
N PHE A 173 3.56 10.46 3.81
CA PHE A 173 4.65 10.31 4.76
C PHE A 173 5.73 11.34 4.46
N PHE A 174 6.07 12.07 5.52
CA PHE A 174 7.13 13.03 5.54
C PHE A 174 8.20 12.61 6.52
N ALA A 175 9.41 13.14 6.36
CA ALA A 175 10.48 12.93 7.32
C ALA A 175 11.19 14.23 7.67
N ALA A 176 11.76 14.25 8.87
CA ALA A 176 12.61 15.33 9.31
C ALA A 176 13.67 14.84 10.30
N ALA A 177 14.77 15.59 10.39
CA ALA A 177 15.73 15.42 11.46
C ALA A 177 15.12 15.87 12.80
N MET A 178 15.50 15.19 13.88
CA MET A 178 15.14 15.56 15.24
C MET A 178 15.53 17.02 15.52
N PRO A 179 14.58 17.90 15.91
CA PRO A 179 14.93 19.27 16.24
C PRO A 179 15.83 19.33 17.48
N ALA A 180 16.88 20.15 17.42
CA ALA A 180 17.80 20.36 18.52
C ALA A 180 17.08 21.01 19.73
N GLY A 181 17.56 20.69 20.93
CA GLY A 181 17.03 21.30 22.16
C GLY A 181 15.57 20.94 22.44
N GLN A 182 15.12 19.72 22.07
CA GLN A 182 13.78 19.21 22.37
C GLN A 182 13.86 17.76 22.88
N ASP A 183 12.94 17.39 23.77
CA ASP A 183 12.76 16.02 24.25
C ASP A 183 11.43 15.47 23.76
N VAL A 184 11.41 14.18 23.43
CA VAL A 184 10.17 13.49 23.06
C VAL A 184 9.28 13.32 24.29
N ARG A 185 8.03 13.74 24.18
CA ARG A 185 7.03 13.63 25.23
C ARG A 185 5.70 13.18 24.63
N PRO A 186 5.38 11.88 24.72
CA PRO A 186 4.06 11.37 24.36
C PRO A 186 2.95 12.10 25.12
N ASP A 187 1.78 12.24 24.49
CA ASP A 187 0.60 12.90 25.08
C ASP A 187 0.02 12.15 26.30
N GLY A 188 0.41 10.88 26.50
CA GLY A 188 -0.07 10.01 27.57
C GLY A 188 -1.52 9.54 27.41
N ARG A 189 -2.20 9.89 26.31
CA ARG A 189 -3.60 9.52 26.03
C ARG A 189 -3.71 8.64 24.80
N GLU A 190 -3.21 9.12 23.67
CA GLU A 190 -3.17 8.37 22.42
C GLU A 190 -1.89 7.58 22.29
N THR A 191 -0.78 8.13 22.78
CA THR A 191 0.55 7.53 22.77
C THR A 191 1.13 7.55 24.18
N VAL A 192 1.59 6.39 24.64
CA VAL A 192 1.96 6.19 26.05
C VAL A 192 3.46 6.04 26.26
N GLU A 193 4.19 5.70 25.20
CA GLU A 193 5.63 5.48 25.25
C GLU A 193 6.27 5.92 23.94
N HIS A 194 7.55 6.28 24.01
CA HIS A 194 8.40 6.50 22.85
C HIS A 194 9.64 5.62 22.90
N MET A 195 10.19 5.31 21.73
CA MET A 195 11.41 4.54 21.56
C MET A 195 12.21 5.13 20.40
N TRP A 196 13.51 5.31 20.60
CA TRP A 196 14.46 5.48 19.51
C TRP A 196 15.02 4.12 19.14
N LEU A 197 14.88 3.72 17.89
CA LEU A 197 15.29 2.41 17.41
C LEU A 197 16.01 2.54 16.08
N LYS A 198 16.99 1.67 15.83
CA LYS A 198 17.41 1.44 14.45
C LYS A 198 16.24 0.86 13.67
N PRO A 199 16.00 1.30 12.42
CA PRO A 199 14.90 0.76 11.62
C PRO A 199 14.95 -0.77 11.47
N ALA A 200 16.15 -1.35 11.32
CA ALA A 200 16.35 -2.80 11.24
C ALA A 200 15.94 -3.55 12.53
N ASP A 201 16.23 -2.97 13.70
CA ASP A 201 15.84 -3.55 14.98
C ASP A 201 14.33 -3.44 15.22
N ALA A 202 13.72 -2.35 14.75
CA ALA A 202 12.28 -2.13 14.88
C ALA A 202 11.46 -3.18 14.10
N VAL A 203 11.92 -3.60 12.91
CA VAL A 203 11.22 -4.62 12.09
C VAL A 203 11.51 -6.06 12.51
N SER A 204 12.58 -6.27 13.29
CA SER A 204 13.02 -7.58 13.74
C SER A 204 11.92 -8.30 14.54
N PRO A 205 11.57 -9.55 14.19
CA PRO A 205 10.62 -10.34 14.98
C PRO A 205 11.02 -10.48 16.45
N ALA A 206 12.32 -10.47 16.76
CA ALA A 206 12.82 -10.57 18.13
C ALA A 206 12.42 -9.38 19.02
N ARG A 207 12.11 -8.22 18.42
CA ARG A 207 11.63 -7.04 19.16
C ARG A 207 10.16 -7.17 19.55
N GLY A 208 9.39 -8.00 18.84
CA GLY A 208 7.97 -8.23 19.14
C GLY A 208 7.07 -7.00 18.96
N LEU A 209 7.48 -6.00 18.17
CA LEU A 209 6.63 -4.83 17.91
C LEU A 209 5.44 -5.22 17.03
N LYS A 210 4.26 -4.75 17.43
CA LYS A 210 3.07 -4.80 16.58
C LYS A 210 3.13 -3.67 15.56
N LEU A 211 3.52 -4.00 14.34
CA LEU A 211 3.66 -3.06 13.23
C LEU A 211 2.55 -3.24 12.21
N LEU A 212 1.95 -2.14 11.75
CA LEU A 212 1.15 -2.15 10.54
C LEU A 212 2.05 -2.39 9.33
N ASN A 213 1.48 -2.92 8.24
CA ASN A 213 2.24 -3.18 7.01
C ASN A 213 2.96 -1.92 6.50
N VAL A 214 2.27 -0.78 6.43
CA VAL A 214 2.89 0.49 6.02
C VAL A 214 4.08 0.88 6.91
N THR A 215 3.94 0.77 8.24
CA THR A 215 5.01 1.09 9.19
C THR A 215 6.21 0.17 8.96
N ARG A 216 5.98 -1.14 8.84
CA ARG A 216 7.03 -2.13 8.54
C ARG A 216 7.78 -1.78 7.26
N ARG A 217 7.06 -1.46 6.18
CA ARG A 217 7.66 -1.15 4.87
C ARG A 217 8.45 0.16 4.88
N VAL A 218 7.97 1.18 5.59
CA VAL A 218 8.74 2.42 5.80
C VAL A 218 10.01 2.14 6.60
N LEU A 219 9.95 1.33 7.65
CA LEU A 219 11.13 0.95 8.44
C LEU A 219 12.13 0.12 7.63
N GLU A 220 11.67 -0.84 6.82
CA GLU A 220 12.52 -1.62 5.91
C GLU A 220 13.24 -0.71 4.90
N HIS A 221 12.55 0.30 4.37
CA HIS A 221 13.18 1.29 3.49
C HIS A 221 14.22 2.14 4.23
N LEU A 222 13.89 2.66 5.42
CA LEU A 222 14.82 3.43 6.26
C LEU A 222 16.05 2.62 6.66
N ALA A 223 15.92 1.31 6.85
CA ALA A 223 17.03 0.41 7.21
C ALA A 223 18.12 0.33 6.13
N THR A 224 17.86 0.83 4.92
CA THR A 224 18.85 0.88 3.83
C THR A 224 19.78 2.09 3.91
N PHE A 225 19.54 3.03 4.84
CA PHE A 225 20.32 4.26 5.00
C PHE A 225 21.18 4.23 6.27
N ALA A 226 22.39 4.80 6.18
CA ALA A 226 23.35 4.81 7.28
C ALA A 226 23.10 5.95 8.29
N CYS A 227 22.69 7.13 7.81
CA CYS A 227 22.50 8.34 8.61
C CYS A 227 21.34 9.20 8.11
N VAL A 228 20.97 10.21 8.90
CA VAL A 228 19.86 11.13 8.62
C VAL A 228 20.10 11.90 7.32
N ASP A 229 21.30 12.42 7.12
CA ASP A 229 21.59 13.26 5.95
C ASP A 229 21.45 12.49 4.63
N ASP A 230 21.91 11.24 4.58
CA ASP A 230 21.77 10.39 3.40
C ASP A 230 20.30 10.14 3.06
N PHE A 231 19.48 9.81 4.06
CA PHE A 231 18.04 9.62 3.85
C PHE A 231 17.34 10.92 3.43
N MET A 232 17.62 12.03 4.11
CA MET A 232 16.99 13.32 3.79
C MET A 232 17.37 13.81 2.39
N ARG A 233 18.61 13.57 1.96
CA ARG A 233 19.06 13.85 0.58
C ARG A 233 18.30 12.99 -0.43
N HIS A 234 18.16 11.69 -0.16
CA HIS A 234 17.37 10.78 -0.99
C HIS A 234 15.90 11.24 -1.10
N ALA A 235 15.24 11.49 0.03
CA ALA A 235 13.84 11.91 0.10
C ALA A 235 13.59 13.19 -0.72
N ARG A 236 14.46 14.19 -0.59
CA ARG A 236 14.37 15.46 -1.35
C ARG A 236 14.65 15.28 -2.86
N ALA A 237 15.45 14.29 -3.23
CA ALA A 237 15.79 14.02 -4.63
C ALA A 237 14.67 13.29 -5.41
N LEU A 238 13.77 12.58 -4.74
CA LEU A 238 12.64 11.89 -5.38
C LEU A 238 11.85 12.85 -6.27
N ARG A 239 11.55 12.48 -7.51
CA ARG A 239 10.76 13.31 -8.45
C ARG A 239 9.32 12.84 -8.59
N ARG A 240 9.10 11.54 -8.43
CA ARG A 240 7.78 10.91 -8.41
C ARG A 240 7.73 10.00 -7.19
N ILE A 241 6.63 10.08 -6.45
CA ILE A 241 6.35 9.22 -5.30
C ILE A 241 5.06 8.49 -5.66
N PRO A 242 5.14 7.22 -6.09
CA PRO A 242 3.96 6.49 -6.52
C PRO A 242 3.04 6.19 -5.34
N LEU A 243 1.74 6.18 -5.61
CA LEU A 243 0.76 5.71 -4.65
C LEU A 243 0.96 4.22 -4.40
N THR A 244 1.30 3.86 -3.16
CA THR A 244 1.38 2.47 -2.72
C THR A 244 0.02 2.04 -2.16
N MET A 245 -0.64 1.10 -2.82
CA MET A 245 -1.91 0.55 -2.36
C MET A 245 -1.85 -0.98 -2.34
N PRO A 246 -1.55 -1.61 -1.19
CA PRO A 246 -1.63 -3.06 -1.07
C PRO A 246 -3.06 -3.56 -1.29
N ARG A 247 -3.21 -4.86 -1.55
CA ARG A 247 -4.51 -5.54 -1.64
C ARG A 247 -4.65 -6.53 -0.50
N LEU A 248 -5.87 -6.90 -0.13
CA LEU A 248 -6.09 -7.98 0.84
C LEU A 248 -6.31 -9.28 0.09
N ALA A 249 -5.68 -10.36 0.55
CA ALA A 249 -5.93 -11.69 0.01
C ALA A 249 -5.86 -12.76 1.08
N ASP A 250 -6.56 -13.86 0.83
CA ASP A 250 -6.59 -15.05 1.66
C ASP A 250 -5.56 -16.09 1.19
N GLY A 251 -5.18 -16.97 2.10
CA GLY A 251 -4.26 -18.06 1.82
C GLY A 251 -3.97 -18.90 3.08
N PRO A 252 -2.99 -19.82 3.02
CA PRO A 252 -2.76 -20.82 4.07
C PRO A 252 -2.48 -20.25 5.45
N SER A 253 -1.89 -19.06 5.54
CA SER A 253 -1.58 -18.38 6.81
C SER A 253 -2.66 -17.36 7.23
N GLY A 254 -3.86 -17.45 6.64
CA GLY A 254 -4.94 -16.49 6.85
C GLY A 254 -4.79 -15.24 5.99
N ARG A 255 -5.71 -14.29 6.18
CA ARG A 255 -5.82 -13.06 5.38
C ARG A 255 -4.69 -12.07 5.68
N ARG A 256 -4.03 -11.54 4.65
CA ARG A 256 -2.97 -10.53 4.79
C ARG A 256 -2.97 -9.48 3.69
N PRO A 257 -2.31 -8.34 3.90
CA PRO A 257 -1.91 -7.44 2.82
C PRO A 257 -0.95 -8.13 1.84
N VAL A 258 -1.13 -7.85 0.56
CA VAL A 258 -0.26 -8.21 -0.57
C VAL A 258 0.22 -6.92 -1.21
N ASN A 259 1.54 -6.71 -1.19
CA ASN A 259 2.16 -5.49 -1.70
C ASN A 259 2.27 -5.51 -3.24
N MET A 260 2.51 -4.34 -3.83
CA MET A 260 2.47 -4.14 -5.29
C MET A 260 3.50 -4.98 -6.05
N GLU A 261 4.64 -5.27 -5.42
CA GLU A 261 5.72 -6.06 -6.00
C GLU A 261 5.48 -7.59 -5.90
N GLU A 262 4.47 -8.03 -5.13
CA GLU A 262 4.22 -9.44 -4.96
C GLU A 262 3.54 -10.05 -6.20
N PRO A 263 3.92 -11.26 -6.65
CA PRO A 263 3.41 -11.85 -7.90
C PRO A 263 1.89 -11.95 -8.00
N ALA A 264 1.18 -12.09 -6.88
CA ALA A 264 -0.27 -12.23 -6.84
C ALA A 264 -1.03 -10.90 -7.01
N TYR A 265 -0.34 -9.75 -6.89
CA TYR A 265 -0.98 -8.44 -6.74
C TYR A 265 -1.95 -8.11 -7.89
N ASP A 266 -1.50 -8.32 -9.13
CA ASP A 266 -2.27 -8.02 -10.33
C ASP A 266 -3.52 -8.90 -10.44
N GLU A 267 -3.38 -10.20 -10.22
CA GLU A 267 -4.50 -11.14 -10.21
C GLU A 267 -5.51 -10.81 -9.11
N ILE A 268 -5.06 -10.54 -7.89
CA ILE A 268 -5.96 -10.10 -6.80
C ILE A 268 -6.71 -8.85 -7.22
N GLY A 269 -6.06 -7.93 -7.93
CA GLY A 269 -6.69 -6.72 -8.41
C GLY A 269 -7.73 -6.92 -9.50
N HIS A 270 -7.58 -7.98 -10.29
CA HIS A 270 -8.58 -8.40 -11.25
C HIS A 270 -9.77 -9.09 -10.57
N LEU A 271 -9.50 -10.00 -9.62
CA LEU A 271 -10.51 -10.87 -9.02
C LEU A 271 -11.30 -10.24 -7.87
N ASP A 272 -10.64 -9.38 -7.09
CA ASP A 272 -11.22 -8.74 -5.92
C ASP A 272 -10.82 -7.25 -5.87
N PRO A 273 -11.29 -6.43 -6.83
CA PRO A 273 -10.95 -5.01 -6.90
C PRO A 273 -11.39 -4.23 -5.65
N ASP A 274 -12.49 -4.66 -5.01
CA ASP A 274 -13.10 -4.01 -3.85
C ASP A 274 -12.67 -4.59 -2.49
N GLY A 275 -11.81 -5.61 -2.49
CA GLY A 275 -11.29 -6.25 -1.28
C GLY A 275 -12.36 -6.96 -0.44
N GLN A 276 -13.45 -7.41 -1.05
CA GLN A 276 -14.57 -8.08 -0.36
C GLN A 276 -14.31 -9.58 -0.12
N GLY A 277 -13.26 -10.14 -0.74
CA GLY A 277 -12.89 -11.55 -0.66
C GLY A 277 -12.78 -12.19 -2.04
N GLY A 278 -12.03 -13.29 -2.14
CA GLY A 278 -11.82 -14.05 -3.39
C GLY A 278 -10.41 -13.93 -3.96
N GLY A 279 -9.66 -12.89 -3.61
CA GLY A 279 -8.24 -12.79 -3.90
C GLY A 279 -7.40 -13.83 -3.14
N ARG A 280 -6.40 -14.43 -3.80
CA ARG A 280 -5.47 -15.40 -3.20
C ARG A 280 -4.03 -14.93 -3.34
N TYR A 281 -3.24 -15.07 -2.28
CA TYR A 281 -1.78 -14.84 -2.35
C TYR A 281 -0.95 -16.11 -2.51
N ALA A 282 -1.59 -17.27 -2.49
CA ALA A 282 -0.95 -18.57 -2.72
C ALA A 282 -1.72 -19.37 -3.78
N LEU A 283 -0.97 -20.09 -4.62
CA LEU A 283 -1.53 -21.09 -5.54
C LEU A 283 -1.49 -22.45 -4.84
N GLU A 284 -2.65 -22.93 -4.44
CA GLU A 284 -2.81 -24.19 -3.72
C GLU A 284 -3.26 -25.29 -4.67
N ALA A 285 -2.62 -26.45 -4.58
CA ALA A 285 -2.95 -27.58 -5.43
C ALA A 285 -4.41 -28.04 -5.18
N GLY A 286 -5.10 -28.41 -6.25
CA GLY A 286 -6.51 -28.77 -6.24
C GLY A 286 -7.48 -27.58 -6.13
N LEU A 287 -7.00 -26.36 -5.91
CA LEU A 287 -7.87 -25.18 -5.84
C LEU A 287 -8.32 -24.74 -7.24
N VAL A 288 -9.63 -24.81 -7.49
CA VAL A 288 -10.27 -24.20 -8.66
C VAL A 288 -10.44 -22.71 -8.40
N THR A 289 -9.79 -21.87 -9.20
CA THR A 289 -9.92 -20.40 -9.13
C THR A 289 -10.59 -19.87 -10.39
N PRO A 290 -11.76 -19.20 -10.30
CA PRO A 290 -12.28 -18.45 -11.45
C PRO A 290 -11.38 -17.24 -11.69
N LEU A 291 -10.76 -17.17 -12.87
CA LEU A 291 -10.03 -15.98 -13.32
C LEU A 291 -10.96 -14.98 -14.00
N SER A 292 -12.05 -15.47 -14.57
CA SER A 292 -13.14 -14.67 -15.13
C SER A 292 -14.42 -15.52 -15.15
N ALA A 293 -15.51 -14.99 -15.72
CA ALA A 293 -16.71 -15.77 -15.99
C ALA A 293 -16.48 -16.93 -16.98
N ARG A 294 -15.44 -16.83 -17.82
CA ARG A 294 -15.13 -17.81 -18.87
C ARG A 294 -13.91 -18.66 -18.57
N VAL A 295 -13.07 -18.27 -17.60
CA VAL A 295 -11.79 -18.91 -17.36
C VAL A 295 -11.72 -19.43 -15.93
N LEU A 296 -11.49 -20.73 -15.79
CA LEU A 296 -11.15 -21.36 -14.51
C LEU A 296 -9.71 -21.89 -14.56
N ARG A 297 -8.96 -21.71 -13.48
CA ARG A 297 -7.64 -22.30 -13.27
C ARG A 297 -7.74 -23.42 -12.23
N LEU A 298 -7.10 -24.55 -12.50
CA LEU A 298 -6.79 -25.58 -11.51
C LEU A 298 -5.28 -25.75 -11.39
N VAL A 299 -4.77 -25.72 -10.15
CA VAL A 299 -3.35 -25.90 -9.85
C VAL A 299 -3.08 -27.38 -9.56
N HIS A 300 -2.11 -27.98 -10.27
CA HIS A 300 -1.63 -29.33 -10.01
C HIS A 300 -0.58 -29.35 -8.88
N ASP A 301 -0.36 -30.49 -8.22
CA ASP A 301 0.66 -30.67 -7.16
C ASP A 301 2.08 -30.28 -7.62
N SER A 302 2.37 -30.42 -8.90
CA SER A 302 3.64 -29.97 -9.49
C SER A 302 3.81 -28.44 -9.53
N GLY A 303 2.76 -27.67 -9.24
CA GLY A 303 2.66 -26.21 -9.40
C GLY A 303 2.30 -25.73 -10.81
N LEU A 304 1.91 -26.63 -11.71
CA LEU A 304 1.43 -26.30 -13.06
C LEU A 304 -0.05 -25.90 -13.03
N ASN A 305 -0.37 -24.83 -13.74
CA ASN A 305 -1.73 -24.35 -13.96
C ASN A 305 -2.32 -25.04 -15.19
N SER A 306 -3.50 -25.61 -15.04
CA SER A 306 -4.36 -26.03 -16.16
C SER A 306 -5.62 -25.18 -16.19
N PHE A 307 -6.23 -25.05 -17.37
CA PHE A 307 -7.31 -24.07 -17.57
C PHE A 307 -8.52 -24.68 -18.26
N LEU A 308 -9.69 -24.26 -17.82
CA LEU A 308 -10.95 -24.42 -18.53
C LEU A 308 -11.36 -23.06 -19.08
N ILE A 309 -11.68 -23.02 -20.37
CA ILE A 309 -12.07 -21.79 -21.07
C ILE A 309 -13.41 -22.04 -21.78
N GLY A 310 -14.43 -21.26 -21.47
CA GLY A 310 -15.80 -21.57 -21.85
C GLY A 310 -16.63 -20.46 -22.46
N GLY A 311 -17.74 -20.87 -23.07
CA GLY A 311 -18.83 -20.01 -23.51
C GLY A 311 -20.12 -20.79 -23.73
N SER A 312 -21.05 -20.23 -24.50
CA SER A 312 -22.37 -20.85 -24.70
C SER A 312 -22.33 -22.17 -25.47
N GLU A 313 -21.31 -22.41 -26.30
CA GLU A 313 -21.19 -23.63 -27.10
C GLU A 313 -20.48 -24.77 -26.35
N GLY A 314 -19.74 -24.47 -25.27
CA GLY A 314 -19.04 -25.48 -24.49
C GLY A 314 -17.75 -24.97 -23.86
N TRP A 315 -16.99 -25.90 -23.27
CA TRP A 315 -15.72 -25.62 -22.59
C TRP A 315 -14.54 -26.32 -23.27
N ALA A 316 -13.43 -25.61 -23.39
CA ALA A 316 -12.14 -26.10 -23.83
C ALA A 316 -11.20 -26.29 -22.63
N LEU A 317 -10.48 -27.42 -22.62
CA LEU A 317 -9.52 -27.76 -21.59
C LEU A 317 -8.08 -27.60 -22.11
N ILE A 318 -7.32 -26.70 -21.50
CA ILE A 318 -5.85 -26.64 -21.64
C ILE A 318 -5.26 -27.47 -20.50
N ASN A 319 -5.01 -28.76 -20.75
CA ASN A 319 -4.39 -29.66 -19.77
C ASN A 319 -2.86 -29.59 -19.91
N ARG A 320 -2.19 -29.12 -18.85
CA ARG A 320 -0.72 -29.03 -18.80
C ARG A 320 -0.06 -30.24 -18.16
N VAL A 321 -0.84 -31.19 -17.65
CA VAL A 321 -0.35 -32.40 -16.98
C VAL A 321 -1.03 -33.63 -17.61
N PRO A 322 -0.76 -33.91 -18.90
CA PRO A 322 -1.32 -35.09 -19.55
C PRO A 322 -0.82 -36.36 -18.87
N GLY A 323 -1.71 -37.34 -18.69
CA GLY A 323 -1.41 -38.63 -18.06
C GLY A 323 -1.74 -38.71 -16.56
N ASP A 324 -2.04 -37.59 -15.90
CA ASP A 324 -2.63 -37.60 -14.56
C ASP A 324 -4.16 -37.67 -14.65
N ALA A 325 -4.70 -38.88 -14.49
CA ALA A 325 -6.13 -39.14 -14.58
C ALA A 325 -6.93 -38.45 -13.45
N ALA A 326 -6.33 -38.27 -12.27
CA ALA A 326 -7.01 -37.63 -11.14
C ALA A 326 -7.14 -36.12 -11.38
N HIS A 327 -6.07 -35.48 -11.85
CA HIS A 327 -6.08 -34.06 -12.22
C HIS A 327 -7.02 -33.79 -13.40
N GLU A 328 -7.04 -34.66 -14.42
CA GLU A 328 -7.98 -34.54 -15.55
C GLU A 328 -9.44 -34.70 -15.09
N ALA A 329 -9.72 -35.67 -14.22
CA ALA A 329 -11.06 -35.85 -13.66
C ALA A 329 -11.50 -34.63 -12.84
N ALA A 330 -10.60 -34.03 -12.05
CA ALA A 330 -10.86 -32.82 -11.29
C ALA A 330 -11.16 -31.62 -12.20
N LEU A 331 -10.39 -31.44 -13.28
CA LEU A 331 -10.65 -30.43 -14.31
C LEU A 331 -12.04 -30.62 -14.91
N ARG A 332 -12.37 -31.82 -15.39
CA ARG A 332 -13.69 -32.08 -15.99
C ARG A 332 -14.84 -31.89 -15.01
N GLY A 333 -14.65 -32.26 -13.74
CA GLY A 333 -15.63 -32.06 -12.68
C GLY A 333 -15.84 -30.59 -12.30
N ALA A 334 -14.82 -29.74 -12.49
CA ALA A 334 -14.90 -28.30 -12.23
C ALA A 334 -15.57 -27.52 -13.38
N ALA A 335 -15.74 -28.12 -14.56
CA ALA A 335 -16.31 -27.45 -15.72
C ALA A 335 -17.81 -27.13 -15.50
N PRO A 336 -18.23 -25.86 -15.65
CA PRO A 336 -19.65 -25.47 -15.53
C PRO A 336 -20.56 -26.06 -16.62
N GLY A 337 -19.99 -26.63 -17.69
CA GLY A 337 -20.71 -27.23 -18.81
C GLY A 337 -19.87 -28.30 -19.51
N PRO A 338 -20.36 -28.87 -20.62
CA PRO A 338 -19.68 -29.95 -21.32
C PRO A 338 -18.31 -29.50 -21.84
N VAL A 339 -17.27 -30.26 -21.47
CA VAL A 339 -15.92 -30.10 -22.03
C VAL A 339 -15.88 -30.77 -23.40
N GLN A 340 -15.96 -29.96 -24.46
CA GLN A 340 -16.02 -30.43 -25.85
C GLN A 340 -14.62 -30.53 -26.49
N TRP A 341 -13.66 -29.73 -26.01
CA TRP A 341 -12.32 -29.66 -26.59
C TRP A 341 -11.25 -29.90 -25.53
N VAL A 342 -10.23 -30.68 -25.89
CA VAL A 342 -8.99 -30.83 -25.11
C VAL A 342 -7.85 -30.37 -26.00
N LEU A 343 -7.14 -29.34 -25.54
CA LEU A 343 -6.11 -28.66 -26.31
C LEU A 343 -4.73 -29.12 -25.87
N SER A 344 -3.91 -29.49 -26.87
CA SER A 344 -2.47 -29.70 -26.74
C SER A 344 -1.70 -28.69 -27.60
N THR A 345 -0.40 -28.59 -27.36
CA THR A 345 0.53 -27.69 -28.07
C THR A 345 0.59 -27.95 -29.57
N ASP A 346 0.22 -29.16 -29.99
CA ASP A 346 0.38 -29.68 -31.36
C ASP A 346 -0.95 -29.70 -32.13
N SER A 347 -1.96 -28.98 -31.65
CA SER A 347 -3.28 -28.93 -32.28
C SER A 347 -3.22 -28.26 -33.66
N ALA A 348 -3.76 -28.92 -34.69
CA ALA A 348 -3.93 -28.34 -36.03
C ALA A 348 -5.05 -27.30 -36.11
N VAL A 349 -5.82 -27.11 -35.02
CA VAL A 349 -6.88 -26.11 -34.93
C VAL A 349 -6.27 -24.73 -34.76
N GLN A 350 -6.65 -23.78 -35.62
CA GLN A 350 -6.16 -22.39 -35.54
C GLN A 350 -6.99 -21.54 -34.56
N SER A 351 -8.29 -21.83 -34.40
CA SER A 351 -9.18 -21.12 -33.49
C SER A 351 -10.40 -21.97 -33.11
N LEU A 352 -10.92 -21.78 -31.90
CA LEU A 352 -12.19 -22.34 -31.43
C LEU A 352 -13.19 -21.23 -31.16
N ASN A 353 -14.42 -21.38 -31.68
CA ASN A 353 -15.55 -20.57 -31.27
C ASN A 353 -16.23 -21.23 -30.07
N LEU A 354 -16.19 -20.58 -28.91
CA LEU A 354 -16.73 -21.08 -27.66
C LEU A 354 -18.16 -20.59 -27.40
N GLY A 355 -18.74 -19.77 -28.28
CA GLY A 355 -20.03 -19.13 -28.06
C GLY A 355 -19.89 -17.83 -27.28
N GLY A 356 -19.79 -16.74 -28.03
CA GLY A 356 -19.53 -15.39 -27.52
C GLY A 356 -18.08 -15.16 -27.07
N ALA A 357 -17.16 -16.09 -27.35
CA ALA A 357 -15.73 -15.90 -27.23
C ALA A 357 -14.95 -16.78 -28.23
N THR A 358 -13.76 -16.35 -28.61
CA THR A 358 -12.87 -17.00 -29.56
C THR A 358 -11.52 -17.30 -28.90
N LEU A 359 -11.15 -18.57 -28.90
CA LEU A 359 -9.84 -19.02 -28.41
C LEU A 359 -8.94 -19.31 -29.60
N HIS A 360 -7.96 -18.44 -29.84
CA HIS A 360 -6.96 -18.59 -30.88
C HIS A 360 -5.82 -19.49 -30.40
N VAL A 361 -5.37 -20.42 -31.24
CA VAL A 361 -4.24 -21.31 -30.98
C VAL A 361 -3.01 -20.71 -31.65
N LEU A 362 -2.01 -20.32 -30.86
CA LEU A 362 -0.82 -19.61 -31.33
C LEU A 362 0.39 -20.55 -31.49
N GLY A 363 0.14 -21.86 -31.58
CA GLY A 363 1.16 -22.91 -31.59
C GLY A 363 2.01 -22.90 -30.32
N ALA A 364 3.33 -22.97 -30.48
CA ALA A 364 4.28 -23.01 -29.37
C ALA A 364 4.19 -21.81 -28.41
N ARG A 365 3.59 -20.69 -28.83
CA ARG A 365 3.49 -19.46 -28.02
C ARG A 365 2.38 -19.51 -26.98
N GLY A 366 1.28 -20.21 -27.22
CA GLY A 366 0.12 -20.06 -26.34
C GLY A 366 -1.25 -20.27 -26.94
N PHE A 367 -2.23 -19.86 -26.15
CA PHE A 367 -3.61 -19.66 -26.56
C PHE A 367 -4.02 -18.24 -26.22
N LEU A 368 -4.80 -17.58 -27.07
CA LEU A 368 -5.30 -16.23 -26.82
C LEU A 368 -6.83 -16.25 -26.79
N LEU A 369 -7.40 -15.85 -25.66
CA LEU A 369 -8.83 -15.57 -25.54
C LEU A 369 -9.05 -14.08 -25.87
N ALA A 370 -9.50 -13.79 -27.10
CA ALA A 370 -9.48 -12.44 -27.65
C ALA A 370 -10.39 -11.46 -26.88
N GLU A 371 -11.58 -11.90 -26.51
CA GLU A 371 -12.62 -11.08 -25.89
C GLU A 371 -12.29 -10.68 -24.45
N GLU A 372 -11.49 -11.49 -23.75
CA GLU A 372 -10.97 -11.19 -22.40
C GLU A 372 -9.50 -10.75 -22.42
N ARG A 373 -8.88 -10.67 -23.60
CA ARG A 373 -7.48 -10.24 -23.81
C ARG A 373 -6.48 -11.02 -22.94
N MET A 374 -6.77 -12.31 -22.73
CA MET A 374 -5.96 -13.21 -21.90
C MET A 374 -5.09 -14.12 -22.77
N LEU A 375 -3.77 -14.01 -22.60
CA LEU A 375 -2.78 -14.83 -23.27
C LEU A 375 -2.30 -15.94 -22.32
N PHE A 376 -2.62 -17.19 -22.64
CA PHE A 376 -2.19 -18.39 -21.93
C PHE A 376 -0.86 -18.89 -22.51
N THR A 377 0.26 -18.58 -21.86
CA THR A 377 1.59 -18.90 -22.40
C THR A 377 1.99 -20.35 -22.11
N HIS A 378 2.98 -20.84 -22.86
CA HIS A 378 3.61 -22.15 -22.62
C HIS A 378 4.89 -22.04 -21.81
N ASP A 379 5.56 -20.89 -21.86
CA ASP A 379 6.72 -20.54 -21.05
C ASP A 379 6.39 -19.28 -20.23
N ALA A 380 6.86 -19.23 -18.99
CA ALA A 380 6.76 -18.05 -18.13
C ALA A 380 7.68 -16.90 -18.58
N ALA A 381 8.71 -17.18 -19.39
CA ALA A 381 9.65 -16.20 -19.93
C ALA A 381 9.20 -15.57 -21.26
N ASP A 382 8.21 -16.16 -21.95
CA ASP A 382 7.76 -15.69 -23.25
C ASP A 382 6.71 -14.58 -23.09
N THR A 383 7.20 -13.36 -22.85
CA THR A 383 6.42 -12.12 -22.78
C THR A 383 6.65 -11.21 -23.98
N ALA A 384 7.51 -11.64 -24.92
CA ALA A 384 7.79 -10.89 -26.12
C ALA A 384 6.51 -10.80 -26.95
N ALA A 385 6.22 -9.59 -27.43
CA ALA A 385 5.08 -9.24 -28.28
C ALA A 385 4.70 -10.42 -29.18
N VAL A 386 3.66 -11.17 -28.77
CA VAL A 386 3.01 -12.05 -29.72
C VAL A 386 2.48 -11.08 -30.74
N GLU A 387 3.06 -11.06 -31.94
CA GLU A 387 2.49 -10.37 -33.09
C GLU A 387 1.11 -10.97 -33.32
N THR A 388 0.14 -10.36 -32.67
CA THR A 388 -1.28 -10.58 -32.82
C THR A 388 -1.88 -9.23 -33.11
N ASP A 389 -2.89 -9.21 -33.98
CA ASP A 389 -3.71 -8.01 -34.20
C ASP A 389 -4.56 -7.65 -32.97
N HIS A 390 -4.41 -8.37 -31.86
CA HIS A 390 -5.18 -8.24 -30.64
C HIS A 390 -4.37 -7.60 -29.51
N LEU A 391 -5.00 -6.69 -28.77
CA LEU A 391 -4.44 -6.15 -27.54
C LEU A 391 -4.44 -7.23 -26.46
N VAL A 392 -3.28 -7.48 -25.84
CA VAL A 392 -3.13 -8.38 -24.68
C VAL A 392 -3.11 -7.54 -23.40
N GLU A 393 -4.03 -7.84 -22.48
CA GLU A 393 -4.12 -7.16 -21.18
C GLU A 393 -3.61 -8.05 -20.04
N TRP A 394 -3.74 -9.37 -20.18
CA TRP A 394 -3.40 -10.34 -19.15
C TRP A 394 -2.54 -11.47 -19.71
N ILE A 395 -1.44 -11.76 -19.02
CA ILE A 395 -0.59 -12.93 -19.26
C ILE A 395 -0.93 -13.97 -18.19
N VAL A 396 -1.33 -15.15 -18.63
CA VAL A 396 -1.71 -16.28 -17.79
C VAL A 396 -0.66 -17.38 -17.97
N PRO A 397 0.36 -17.45 -17.09
CA PRO A 397 1.48 -18.37 -17.26
C PRO A 397 1.13 -19.82 -16.86
N PRO A 398 1.91 -20.81 -17.35
CA PRO A 398 1.76 -22.20 -16.94
C PRO A 398 2.12 -22.43 -15.47
N ARG A 399 2.84 -21.49 -14.84
CA ARG A 399 3.20 -21.47 -13.41
C ARG A 399 3.12 -20.05 -12.89
N GLY A 400 2.59 -19.86 -11.68
CA GLY A 400 2.44 -18.54 -11.08
C GLY A 400 1.11 -17.86 -11.41
N PHE A 401 0.96 -16.63 -10.94
CA PHE A 401 -0.27 -15.85 -11.03
C PHE A 401 -0.42 -15.19 -12.40
N MET A 402 -1.66 -14.87 -12.77
CA MET A 402 -1.97 -13.98 -13.87
C MET A 402 -1.40 -12.58 -13.58
N ARG A 403 -0.84 -11.93 -14.60
CA ARG A 403 -0.16 -10.63 -14.45
C ARG A 403 -0.38 -9.73 -15.67
N ARG A 404 -0.19 -8.43 -15.49
CA ARG A 404 -0.20 -7.48 -16.61
C ARG A 404 1.12 -7.53 -17.39
N PRO A 405 1.11 -7.32 -18.72
CA PRO A 405 2.32 -7.13 -19.50
C PRO A 405 3.11 -5.89 -19.04
N ALA A 406 4.44 -5.95 -19.09
CA ALA A 406 5.31 -4.83 -18.72
C ALA A 406 5.04 -3.56 -19.54
N SER A 407 4.59 -3.70 -20.79
CA SER A 407 4.22 -2.59 -21.68
C SER A 407 2.98 -1.82 -21.23
N VAL A 408 2.14 -2.40 -20.37
CA VAL A 408 0.92 -1.77 -19.83
C VAL A 408 1.19 -1.07 -18.49
N LEU A 409 2.36 -1.32 -17.87
CA LEU A 409 2.77 -0.72 -16.58
C LEU A 409 3.57 0.58 -16.74
N ALA A 410 3.87 1.01 -17.98
CA ALA A 410 4.71 2.17 -18.29
C ALA A 410 3.93 3.50 -18.42
N ASP A 411 2.60 3.42 -18.40
CA ASP A 411 1.66 4.55 -18.36
C ASP A 411 1.04 4.68 -16.96
#